data_AF-A0A925M9H0-F1
#
_entry.id   AF-A0A925M9H0-F1
#
_cell.length_a   1.000
_cell.length_b   1.000
_cell.length_c   1.000
_cell.angle_alpha   90.00
_cell.angle_beta   90.00
_cell.angle_gamma   90.00
#
_symmetry.space_group_name_H-M   'P 1'
#
loop_
_entity.id
_entity.type
_entity.pdbx_description
1 polymer ?
#
loop_
_entity_poly.entity_id
_entity_poly.type
_entity_poly.pdbx_seq_one_letter_code
_entity_poly.pdbx_strand_id
1 'polypeptide(L)'
;MKQIVCLFACLGVAVGCQRSRDPAAADVPAAYRADIENLCDAVMRSGAAQRPADEHALIIATWLGAHIKTAEGHQYLVQIQPLTGNAKADALEAEGKRVGLARCALAEVWRGSL
;
A
#
# COMPACT_ATOMS: atom_id res chain seq x y z
N MET A 1 33.68 57.42 30.93
CA MET A 1 34.96 57.55 30.19
C MET A 1 35.37 56.20 29.64
N LYS A 2 35.84 56.18 28.40
CA LYS A 2 36.55 55.11 27.65
C LYS A 2 35.74 53.94 27.07
N GLN A 3 35.66 54.00 25.74
CA GLN A 3 35.29 52.98 24.77
C GLN A 3 36.32 51.84 24.75
N ILE A 4 35.86 50.60 24.52
CA ILE A 4 36.64 49.58 23.82
C ILE A 4 35.71 48.90 22.82
N VAL A 5 35.93 49.23 21.55
CA VAL A 5 35.44 48.53 20.37
C VAL A 5 36.33 47.31 20.17
N CYS A 6 35.77 46.11 20.06
CA CYS A 6 36.43 45.00 19.39
C CYS A 6 35.40 44.19 18.60
N LEU A 7 35.57 44.24 17.28
CA LEU A 7 34.90 43.45 16.26
C LEU A 7 35.12 41.95 16.49
N PHE A 8 34.04 41.17 16.48
CA PHE A 8 34.03 39.76 16.08
C PHE A 8 32.79 39.58 15.19
N ALA A 9 32.94 39.71 13.87
CA ALA A 9 33.39 38.65 12.96
C ALA A 9 32.39 37.48 12.90
N CYS A 10 31.45 37.61 11.96
CA CYS A 10 30.74 36.58 11.20
C CYS A 10 30.85 35.14 11.70
N LEU A 11 29.87 34.68 12.48
CA LEU A 11 29.43 33.29 12.40
C LEU A 11 28.22 33.23 11.46
N GLY A 12 28.50 32.90 10.21
CA GLY A 12 27.48 32.43 9.27
C GLY A 12 26.88 31.15 9.83
N VAL A 13 25.66 31.24 10.34
CA VAL A 13 24.84 30.06 10.62
C VAL A 13 24.53 29.46 9.26
N ALA A 14 25.29 28.42 8.89
CA ALA A 14 24.95 27.56 7.79
C ALA A 14 23.54 27.03 8.06
N VAL A 15 22.56 27.57 7.35
CA VAL A 15 21.25 26.94 7.14
C VAL A 15 21.55 25.69 6.32
N GLY A 16 22.04 24.66 7.00
CA GLY A 16 22.07 23.33 6.47
C GLY A 16 20.62 22.95 6.26
N CYS A 17 20.16 22.93 5.01
CA CYS A 17 19.03 22.12 4.63
C CYS A 17 19.39 20.68 4.98
N GLN A 18 19.12 20.28 6.23
CA GLN A 18 18.87 18.90 6.57
C GLN A 18 17.65 18.55 5.75
N ARG A 19 17.88 18.12 4.51
CA ARG A 19 16.89 17.42 3.73
C ARG A 19 16.67 16.15 4.52
N SER A 20 15.69 16.20 5.41
CA SER A 20 15.07 15.03 6.00
C SER A 20 14.86 14.10 4.82
N ARG A 21 15.69 13.06 4.73
CA ARG A 21 15.27 11.85 4.07
C ARG A 21 14.14 11.42 4.98
N ASP A 22 12.93 11.81 4.60
CA ASP A 22 11.77 11.06 5.02
C ASP A 22 12.16 9.59 4.86
N PRO A 23 11.90 8.72 5.83
CA PRO A 23 11.85 7.28 5.58
C PRO A 23 10.63 7.00 4.67
N ALA A 24 10.55 7.69 3.54
CA ALA A 24 9.55 7.58 2.51
C ALA A 24 9.96 6.36 1.68
N ALA A 25 9.12 5.32 1.77
CA ALA A 25 9.24 4.05 1.09
C ALA A 25 10.51 3.26 1.47
N ALA A 26 10.40 2.45 2.53
CA ALA A 26 11.17 1.21 2.54
C ALA A 26 10.90 0.50 1.19
N ASP A 27 11.97 0.10 0.49
CA ASP A 27 11.86 -0.60 -0.79
C ASP A 27 10.91 -1.79 -0.63
N VAL A 28 9.71 -1.69 -1.22
CA VAL A 28 8.73 -2.76 -1.16
C VAL A 28 9.29 -3.94 -1.96
N PRO A 29 9.44 -5.14 -1.35
CA PRO A 29 9.96 -6.28 -2.08
C PRO A 29 9.10 -6.60 -3.31
N ALA A 30 9.74 -6.84 -4.46
CA ALA A 30 9.04 -7.06 -5.72
C ALA A 30 8.05 -8.23 -5.66
N ALA A 31 8.37 -9.29 -4.90
CA ALA A 31 7.48 -10.43 -4.70
C ALA A 31 6.21 -10.06 -3.93
N TYR A 32 6.32 -9.23 -2.89
CA TYR A 32 5.16 -8.75 -2.15
C TYR A 32 4.32 -7.80 -3.00
N ARG A 33 4.95 -6.90 -3.77
CA ARG A 33 4.22 -6.07 -4.75
C ARG A 33 3.42 -6.94 -5.72
N ALA A 34 4.01 -8.03 -6.22
CA ALA A 34 3.32 -8.96 -7.12
C ALA A 34 2.14 -9.68 -6.45
N ASP A 35 2.26 -10.04 -5.16
CA ASP A 35 1.13 -10.59 -4.39
C ASP A 35 -0.03 -9.58 -4.30
N ILE A 36 0.25 -8.31 -4.00
CA ILE A 36 -0.78 -7.27 -3.92
C ILE A 36 -1.37 -6.97 -5.31
N GLU A 37 -0.59 -7.02 -6.38
CA GLU A 37 -1.09 -6.92 -7.75
C GLU A 37 -2.06 -8.08 -8.07
N ASN A 38 -1.68 -9.31 -7.73
CA ASN A 38 -2.56 -10.49 -7.87
C ASN A 38 -3.85 -10.32 -7.05
N LEU A 39 -3.75 -9.84 -5.81
CA LEU A 39 -4.91 -9.57 -4.96
C LEU A 39 -5.85 -8.54 -5.59
N CYS A 40 -5.30 -7.42 -6.05
CA CYS A 40 -6.08 -6.34 -6.63
C CYS A 40 -6.80 -6.72 -7.94
N ASP A 41 -6.22 -7.64 -8.71
CA ASP A 41 -6.77 -8.11 -9.98
C ASP A 41 -7.53 -9.45 -9.88
N ALA A 42 -7.71 -9.98 -8.66
CA ALA A 42 -8.15 -11.37 -8.45
C ALA A 42 -9.50 -11.70 -9.11
N VAL A 43 -10.44 -10.75 -9.18
CA VAL A 43 -11.74 -10.93 -9.84
C VAL A 43 -11.58 -11.31 -11.31
N MET A 44 -10.69 -10.61 -12.02
CA MET A 44 -10.44 -10.85 -13.44
C MET A 44 -9.57 -12.10 -13.64
N ARG A 45 -8.49 -12.24 -12.84
CA ARG A 45 -7.52 -13.34 -13.00
C ARG A 45 -8.08 -14.70 -12.61
N SER A 46 -9.01 -14.75 -11.66
CA SER A 46 -9.70 -15.99 -11.27
C SER A 46 -10.80 -16.41 -12.26
N GLY A 47 -11.22 -15.51 -13.16
CA GLY A 47 -12.38 -15.74 -14.02
C GLY A 47 -13.73 -15.61 -13.32
N ALA A 48 -13.77 -15.17 -12.05
CA ALA A 48 -15.02 -15.00 -11.29
C ALA A 48 -16.05 -14.13 -12.02
N ALA A 49 -15.60 -13.06 -12.70
CA ALA A 49 -16.49 -12.17 -13.46
C ALA A 49 -17.31 -12.87 -14.58
N GLN A 50 -16.92 -14.09 -14.99
CA GLN A 50 -17.59 -14.89 -16.02
C GLN A 50 -18.55 -15.94 -15.43
N ARG A 51 -18.76 -15.90 -14.11
CA ARG A 51 -19.51 -16.89 -13.34
C ARG A 51 -20.70 -16.23 -12.62
N PRO A 52 -21.71 -17.00 -12.18
CA PRO A 52 -22.76 -16.50 -11.30
C PRO A 52 -22.20 -15.81 -10.04
N ALA A 53 -22.82 -14.72 -9.60
CA ALA A 53 -22.32 -13.87 -8.50
C ALA A 53 -22.12 -14.64 -7.18
N ASP A 54 -22.99 -15.60 -6.89
CA ASP A 54 -22.93 -16.47 -5.72
C ASP A 54 -21.71 -17.42 -5.71
N GLU A 55 -21.07 -17.64 -6.86
CA GLU A 55 -19.83 -18.42 -6.96
C GLU A 55 -18.55 -17.56 -6.80
N HIS A 56 -18.65 -16.23 -6.92
CA HIS A 56 -17.46 -15.35 -7.04
C HIS A 56 -16.51 -15.47 -5.86
N ALA A 57 -17.04 -15.44 -4.65
CA ALA A 57 -16.24 -15.43 -3.44
C ALA A 57 -15.33 -16.67 -3.34
N LEU A 58 -15.88 -17.86 -3.61
CA LEU A 58 -15.12 -19.11 -3.54
C LEU A 58 -14.05 -19.19 -4.65
N ILE A 59 -14.39 -18.76 -5.86
CA ILE A 59 -13.47 -18.76 -7.01
C ILE A 59 -12.30 -17.81 -6.77
N ILE A 60 -12.58 -16.59 -6.30
CA ILE A 60 -11.56 -15.60 -5.95
C ILE A 60 -10.67 -16.15 -4.83
N ALA A 61 -11.25 -16.67 -3.74
CA ALA A 61 -10.49 -17.21 -2.61
C ALA A 61 -9.59 -18.39 -3.01
N THR A 62 -10.11 -19.31 -3.82
CA THR A 62 -9.34 -20.48 -4.31
C THR A 62 -8.17 -20.03 -5.17
N TRP A 63 -8.40 -19.08 -6.09
CA TRP A 63 -7.35 -18.54 -6.93
C TRP A 63 -6.28 -17.81 -6.10
N LEU A 64 -6.67 -16.98 -5.14
CA LEU A 64 -5.75 -16.28 -4.25
C LEU A 64 -4.87 -17.23 -3.44
N GLY A 65 -5.43 -18.33 -2.94
CA GLY A 65 -4.66 -19.36 -2.21
C GLY A 65 -3.51 -19.93 -3.03
N ALA A 66 -3.64 -19.96 -4.35
CA ALA A 66 -2.59 -20.43 -5.25
C ALA A 66 -1.66 -19.32 -5.78
N HIS A 67 -1.97 -18.03 -5.56
CA HIS A 67 -1.28 -16.90 -6.23
C HIS A 67 -0.70 -15.84 -5.28
N ILE A 68 -1.03 -15.90 -3.99
CA ILE A 68 -0.30 -15.18 -2.94
C ILE A 68 0.83 -16.10 -2.44
N LYS A 69 2.07 -15.59 -2.41
CA LYS A 69 3.27 -16.42 -2.21
C LYS A 69 4.09 -16.03 -0.99
N THR A 70 4.12 -14.75 -0.66
CA THR A 70 4.94 -14.22 0.44
C THR A 70 4.21 -14.37 1.77
N ALA A 71 4.98 -14.51 2.84
CA ALA A 71 4.40 -14.55 4.19
C ALA A 71 3.65 -13.27 4.52
N GLU A 72 4.20 -12.13 4.07
CA GLU A 72 3.62 -10.80 4.20
C GLU A 72 2.28 -10.68 3.45
N GLY A 73 2.20 -11.25 2.24
CA GLY A 73 0.96 -11.31 1.47
C GLY A 73 -0.14 -12.09 2.19
N HIS A 74 0.20 -13.26 2.74
CA HIS A 74 -0.73 -14.04 3.55
C HIS A 74 -1.14 -13.33 4.84
N GLN A 75 -0.21 -12.66 5.53
CA GLN A 75 -0.52 -11.86 6.72
C GLN A 75 -1.48 -10.73 6.40
N TYR A 76 -1.29 -10.04 5.28
CA TYR A 76 -2.19 -8.98 4.83
C TYR A 76 -3.61 -9.52 4.56
N LEU A 77 -3.74 -10.67 3.90
CA LEU A 77 -5.05 -11.31 3.70
C LEU A 77 -5.77 -11.61 5.03
N VAL A 78 -5.04 -12.08 6.04
CA VAL A 78 -5.58 -12.32 7.38
C VAL A 78 -6.04 -11.01 8.04
N GLN A 79 -5.25 -9.94 7.93
CA GLN A 79 -5.59 -8.64 8.50
C GLN A 79 -6.86 -8.03 7.91
N ILE A 80 -7.09 -8.18 6.61
CA ILE A 80 -8.29 -7.63 5.93
C ILE A 80 -9.49 -8.58 5.92
N GLN A 81 -9.33 -9.82 6.41
CA GLN A 81 -10.40 -10.81 6.47
C GLN A 81 -11.65 -10.35 7.23
N PRO A 82 -11.56 -9.73 8.43
CA PRO A 82 -12.74 -9.28 9.18
C PRO A 82 -13.39 -8.02 8.60
N LEU A 83 -12.73 -7.32 7.68
CA LEU A 83 -13.27 -6.12 7.07
C LEU A 83 -14.36 -6.49 6.04
N THR A 84 -15.32 -5.59 5.85
CA THR A 84 -16.39 -5.72 4.86
C THR A 84 -16.69 -4.36 4.22
N GLY A 85 -17.37 -4.38 3.08
CA GLY A 85 -17.80 -3.17 2.35
C GLY A 85 -16.68 -2.15 2.15
N ASN A 86 -16.99 -0.88 2.38
CA ASN A 86 -16.06 0.24 2.21
C ASN A 86 -14.78 0.09 3.04
N ALA A 87 -14.84 -0.43 4.27
CA ALA A 87 -13.65 -0.59 5.10
C ALA A 87 -12.63 -1.55 4.46
N LYS A 88 -13.11 -2.62 3.81
CA LYS A 88 -12.24 -3.54 3.07
C LYS A 88 -11.73 -2.93 1.78
N ALA A 89 -12.59 -2.21 1.05
CA ALA A 89 -12.20 -1.50 -0.15
C ALA A 89 -11.08 -0.48 0.12
N ASP A 90 -11.22 0.30 1.18
CA ASP A 90 -10.25 1.34 1.55
C ASP A 90 -8.92 0.72 2.00
N ALA A 91 -8.95 -0.39 2.75
CA ALA A 91 -7.74 -1.13 3.11
C ALA A 91 -7.01 -1.65 1.86
N LEU A 92 -7.73 -2.21 0.89
CA LEU A 92 -7.18 -2.72 -0.37
C LEU A 92 -6.57 -1.60 -1.22
N GLU A 93 -7.25 -0.47 -1.34
CA GLU A 93 -6.74 0.66 -2.12
C GLU A 93 -5.53 1.32 -1.44
N ALA A 94 -5.54 1.45 -0.12
CA ALA A 94 -4.41 1.97 0.63
C ALA A 94 -3.16 1.09 0.43
N GLU A 95 -3.32 -0.23 0.52
CA GLU A 95 -2.20 -1.16 0.32
C GLU A 95 -1.71 -1.18 -1.13
N GLY A 96 -2.64 -1.17 -2.10
CA GLY A 96 -2.30 -1.04 -3.51
C GLY A 96 -1.45 0.22 -3.78
N LYS A 97 -1.87 1.37 -3.23
CA LYS A 97 -1.10 2.63 -3.34
C LYS A 97 0.26 2.52 -2.66
N ARG A 98 0.32 1.91 -1.47
CA ARG A 98 1.57 1.75 -0.70
C ARG A 98 2.62 0.97 -1.49
N VAL A 99 2.21 -0.04 -2.25
CA VAL A 99 3.12 -0.83 -3.10
C VAL A 99 3.30 -0.28 -4.53
N GLY A 100 2.73 0.89 -4.82
CA GLY A 100 2.91 1.60 -6.10
C GLY A 100 1.93 1.20 -7.21
N LEU A 101 0.80 0.56 -6.89
CA LEU A 101 -0.28 0.33 -7.87
C LEU A 101 -1.13 1.59 -8.04
N ALA A 102 -1.54 1.86 -9.27
CA ALA A 102 -2.40 3.00 -9.59
C ALA A 102 -3.86 2.78 -9.13
N ARG A 103 -4.32 1.53 -9.08
CA ARG A 103 -5.68 1.14 -8.70
C ARG A 103 -5.75 -0.29 -8.16
N CYS A 104 -6.82 -0.59 -7.43
CA CYS A 104 -7.12 -1.95 -6.96
C CYS A 104 -8.54 -2.35 -7.40
N ALA A 105 -8.69 -3.19 -8.43
CA ALA A 105 -10.01 -3.52 -8.99
C ALA A 105 -10.90 -4.25 -7.99
N LEU A 106 -10.31 -5.09 -7.13
CA LEU A 106 -11.03 -5.76 -6.05
C LEU A 106 -11.64 -4.77 -5.04
N ALA A 107 -11.03 -3.60 -4.83
CA ALA A 107 -11.60 -2.58 -3.93
C ALA A 107 -12.95 -2.06 -4.44
N GLU A 108 -13.09 -1.81 -5.74
CA GLU A 108 -14.35 -1.37 -6.35
C GLU A 108 -15.46 -2.41 -6.18
N VAL A 109 -15.10 -3.69 -6.27
CA VAL A 109 -16.03 -4.79 -6.04
C VAL A 109 -16.53 -4.81 -4.59
N TRP A 110 -15.68 -4.52 -3.61
CA TRP A 110 -16.11 -4.37 -2.20
C TRP A 110 -16.93 -3.11 -1.94
N ARG A 111 -16.76 -2.04 -2.73
CA ARG A 111 -17.63 -0.83 -2.66
C ARG A 111 -19.00 -1.08 -3.26
N GLY A 112 -19.02 -1.75 -4.41
CA GLY A 112 -20.25 -2.11 -5.13
C GLY A 112 -21.08 -3.19 -4.42
N SER A 113 -20.51 -3.84 -3.40
CA SER A 113 -21.04 -5.02 -2.69
C SER A 113 -21.14 -6.26 -3.60
N LEU A 114 -20.27 -7.25 -3.34
CA LEU A 114 -20.41 -8.64 -3.85
C LEU A 114 -21.67 -9.30 -3.28
#